data_AF-A0A022Q9P1-F1
#
_entry.id   AF-A0A022Q9P1-F1
#
_cell.length_a   1.000
_cell.length_b   1.000
_cell.length_c   1.000
_cell.angle_alpha   90.00
_cell.angle_beta   90.00
_cell.angle_gamma   90.00
#
_symmetry.space_group_name_H-M   'P 1'
#
loop_
_entity.id
_entity.type
_entity.pdbx_description
1 polymer ?
#
loop_
_entity_poly.entity_id
_entity_poly.type
_entity_poly.pdbx_seq_one_letter_code
_entity_poly.pdbx_strand_id
1 'polypeptide(L)'
;VQSEFQKAYEKGIHKSKYWEPTYEDSLNLIAQLPIVASYVYRRTDKFIPMDDSLDYGANFAHMLGFNDPGMLELMRLYVTIHSDHEGGNVSAHTGHLVASALSDPYLSFAAALNGLAGPLHGLANQEVLLWIKSVVADCGENVSKEHLKEYVWKTLNSGKVVPGYGHGVLRNTDPRYTCQREFALKHLPNDPLFKMVSNLYEVVPPILLELGKVKNPWPNVDAHSGVLLNYYGLTEARFYTVLFGVSRSIGICSQLIWDRALGLALERPKSVTVEWLENYVKKSA
;
A
#
# COMPACT_ATOMS: atom_id res chain seq x y z
N VAL A 1 -9.89 -5.91 22.29
CA VAL A 1 -10.18 -4.48 22.01
C VAL A 1 -11.61 -4.21 22.44
N GLN A 2 -11.90 -3.04 23.00
CA GLN A 2 -13.22 -2.71 23.51
C GLN A 2 -13.89 -1.66 22.61
N SER A 3 -14.43 -2.07 21.45
CA SER A 3 -15.10 -1.15 20.51
C SER A 3 -16.19 -0.34 21.21
N GLU A 4 -16.16 0.97 21.01
CA GLU A 4 -17.16 1.91 21.46
C GLU A 4 -18.41 1.87 20.58
N PHE A 5 -18.24 1.70 19.26
CA PHE A 5 -19.34 1.56 18.32
C PHE A 5 -20.21 0.35 18.66
N GLN A 6 -19.59 -0.82 18.88
CA GLN A 6 -20.32 -2.04 19.24
C GLN A 6 -21.15 -1.83 20.52
N LYS A 7 -20.53 -1.30 21.59
CA LYS A 7 -21.21 -1.02 22.86
C LYS A 7 -22.35 0.00 22.71
N ALA A 8 -22.15 1.06 21.91
CA ALA A 8 -23.14 2.09 21.68
C ALA A 8 -24.34 1.55 20.86
N TYR A 9 -24.06 0.73 19.86
CA TYR A 9 -25.08 0.05 19.05
C TYR A 9 -25.94 -0.89 19.90
N GLU A 10 -25.33 -1.73 20.74
CA GLU A 10 -26.02 -2.63 21.66
C GLU A 10 -26.93 -1.90 22.66
N LYS A 11 -26.56 -0.67 23.04
CA LYS A 11 -27.36 0.20 23.91
C LYS A 11 -28.45 0.98 23.16
N GLY A 12 -28.58 0.80 21.85
CA GLY A 12 -29.62 1.43 21.04
C GLY A 12 -29.37 2.89 20.69
N ILE A 13 -28.10 3.29 20.47
CA ILE A 13 -27.78 4.64 19.98
C ILE A 13 -28.57 4.96 18.68
N HIS A 14 -29.03 6.20 18.55
CA HIS A 14 -29.79 6.63 17.38
C HIS A 14 -28.94 6.58 16.09
N LYS A 15 -29.54 6.15 14.97
CA LYS A 15 -28.83 5.97 13.68
C LYS A 15 -28.06 7.21 13.22
N SER A 16 -28.61 8.41 13.43
CA SER A 16 -27.95 9.66 13.03
C SER A 16 -26.66 9.96 13.82
N LYS A 17 -26.37 9.16 14.84
CA LYS A 17 -25.23 9.30 15.76
C LYS A 17 -24.22 8.15 15.61
N TYR A 18 -24.42 7.23 14.68
CA TYR A 18 -23.49 6.11 14.43
C TYR A 18 -22.05 6.56 14.11
N TRP A 19 -21.88 7.72 13.50
CA TRP A 19 -20.56 8.25 13.17
C TRP A 19 -19.75 8.67 14.41
N GLU A 20 -20.39 9.03 15.52
CA GLU A 20 -19.70 9.50 16.74
C GLU A 20 -18.82 8.39 17.35
N PRO A 21 -19.36 7.21 17.74
CA PRO A 21 -18.49 6.15 18.26
C PRO A 21 -17.68 5.44 17.15
N THR A 22 -18.06 5.58 15.87
CA THR A 22 -17.21 5.14 14.74
C THR A 22 -15.96 6.01 14.62
N TYR A 23 -16.09 7.32 14.87
CA TYR A 23 -14.98 8.25 14.92
C TYR A 23 -14.03 7.89 16.06
N GLU A 24 -14.54 7.67 17.28
CA GLU A 24 -13.71 7.26 18.41
C GLU A 24 -12.93 5.96 18.13
N ASP A 25 -13.63 4.91 17.67
CA ASP A 25 -12.98 3.64 17.31
C ASP A 25 -11.95 3.79 16.18
N SER A 26 -12.24 4.64 15.18
CA SER A 26 -11.34 4.91 14.05
C SER A 26 -10.05 5.59 14.48
N LEU A 27 -10.15 6.64 15.31
CA LEU A 27 -8.99 7.37 15.83
C LEU A 27 -8.19 6.50 16.80
N ASN A 28 -8.88 5.76 17.69
CA ASN A 28 -8.25 4.79 18.58
C ASN A 28 -7.49 3.71 17.79
N LEU A 29 -8.09 3.18 16.72
CA LEU A 29 -7.45 2.21 15.84
C LEU A 29 -6.19 2.78 15.17
N ILE A 30 -6.29 3.97 14.55
CA ILE A 30 -5.15 4.64 13.91
C ILE A 30 -4.01 4.83 14.92
N ALA A 31 -4.30 5.27 16.14
CA ALA A 31 -3.31 5.50 17.18
C ALA A 31 -2.63 4.20 17.67
N GLN A 32 -3.37 3.09 17.76
CA GLN A 32 -2.85 1.82 18.26
C GLN A 32 -2.11 0.99 17.21
N LEU A 33 -2.39 1.22 15.91
CA LEU A 33 -1.80 0.42 14.82
C LEU A 33 -0.26 0.45 14.77
N PRO A 34 0.42 1.61 14.88
CA PRO A 34 1.87 1.67 14.94
C PRO A 34 2.46 0.84 16.08
N ILE A 35 1.80 0.80 17.24
CA ILE A 35 2.23 0.03 18.42
C ILE A 35 2.13 -1.47 18.15
N VAL A 36 1.02 -1.93 17.56
CA VAL A 36 0.84 -3.35 17.20
C VAL A 36 1.81 -3.75 16.10
N ALA A 37 1.96 -2.93 15.05
CA ALA A 37 2.86 -3.18 13.93
C ALA A 37 4.33 -3.24 14.38
N SER A 38 4.77 -2.28 15.21
CA SER A 38 6.12 -2.27 15.75
C SER A 38 6.37 -3.45 16.68
N TYR A 39 5.39 -3.83 17.51
CA TYR A 39 5.48 -5.03 18.34
C TYR A 39 5.66 -6.31 17.49
N VAL A 40 4.95 -6.44 16.37
CA VAL A 40 5.13 -7.56 15.44
C VAL A 40 6.54 -7.56 14.83
N TYR A 41 7.04 -6.41 14.39
CA TYR A 41 8.39 -6.28 13.84
C TYR A 41 9.47 -6.63 14.87
N ARG A 42 9.33 -6.12 16.09
CA ARG A 42 10.27 -6.27 17.21
C ARG A 42 10.01 -7.54 18.04
N ARG A 43 9.18 -8.49 17.60
CA ARG A 43 8.72 -9.59 18.46
C ARG A 43 9.85 -10.44 19.05
N THR A 44 10.93 -10.63 18.31
CA THR A 44 12.12 -11.42 18.73
C THR A 44 13.17 -10.58 19.44
N ASP A 45 12.82 -9.37 19.80
CA ASP A 45 13.72 -8.24 19.85
C ASP A 45 13.24 -7.30 20.97
N LYS A 46 14.07 -6.34 21.43
CA LYS A 46 13.63 -5.45 22.51
C LYS A 46 12.45 -4.57 22.05
N PHE A 47 11.35 -4.61 22.80
CA PHE A 47 10.20 -3.69 22.64
C PHE A 47 10.63 -2.25 22.92
N ILE A 48 10.15 -1.32 22.11
CA ILE A 48 10.41 0.12 22.23
C ILE A 48 9.06 0.80 22.47
N PRO A 49 8.87 1.49 23.61
CA PRO A 49 7.63 2.20 23.91
C PRO A 49 7.46 3.42 22.99
N MET A 50 6.25 3.94 22.93
CA MET A 50 5.96 5.21 22.26
C MET A 50 6.66 6.39 22.96
N ASP A 51 6.99 7.41 22.19
CA ASP A 51 7.45 8.71 22.68
C ASP A 51 6.38 9.77 22.38
N ASP A 52 5.76 10.30 23.43
CA ASP A 52 4.66 11.29 23.33
C ASP A 52 5.13 12.65 22.77
N SER A 53 6.44 12.88 22.66
CA SER A 53 6.99 14.10 22.05
C SER A 53 7.09 14.03 20.51
N LEU A 54 6.93 12.84 19.92
CA LEU A 54 7.04 12.62 18.48
C LEU A 54 5.67 12.65 17.79
N ASP A 55 5.64 13.10 16.54
CA ASP A 55 4.47 12.94 15.66
C ASP A 55 4.29 11.49 15.19
N TYR A 56 3.13 11.21 14.57
CA TYR A 56 2.72 9.85 14.18
C TYR A 56 3.77 9.08 13.36
N GLY A 57 4.30 9.69 12.30
CA GLY A 57 5.26 9.04 11.41
C GLY A 57 6.60 8.79 12.09
N ALA A 58 7.08 9.78 12.84
CA ALA A 58 8.32 9.65 13.61
C ALA A 58 8.20 8.63 14.75
N ASN A 59 7.11 8.64 15.49
CA ASN A 59 6.88 7.68 16.59
C ASN A 59 6.78 6.25 16.06
N PHE A 60 6.18 6.05 14.87
CA PHE A 60 6.15 4.73 14.24
C PHE A 60 7.56 4.23 13.88
N ALA A 61 8.38 5.07 13.23
CA ALA A 61 9.77 4.71 12.93
C ALA A 61 10.60 4.48 14.21
N HIS A 62 10.41 5.31 15.23
CA HIS A 62 11.04 5.15 16.55
C HIS A 62 10.72 3.78 17.17
N MET A 63 9.44 3.42 17.25
CA MET A 63 9.02 2.13 17.82
C MET A 63 9.50 0.92 17.00
N LEU A 64 9.72 1.09 15.69
CA LEU A 64 10.36 0.08 14.84
C LEU A 64 11.87 -0.06 15.11
N GLY A 65 12.48 0.85 15.87
CA GLY A 65 13.90 0.85 16.23
C GLY A 65 14.76 1.80 15.39
N PHE A 66 14.16 2.69 14.60
CA PHE A 66 14.86 3.63 13.75
C PHE A 66 14.77 5.05 14.32
N ASN A 67 15.93 5.65 14.62
CA ASN A 67 16.03 7.03 15.11
C ASN A 67 16.78 7.95 14.13
N ASP A 68 17.19 7.46 12.97
CA ASP A 68 17.82 8.29 11.94
C ASP A 68 16.81 9.35 11.45
N PRO A 69 17.15 10.65 11.47
CA PRO A 69 16.22 11.72 11.06
C PRO A 69 15.68 11.55 9.63
N GLY A 70 16.49 11.00 8.71
CA GLY A 70 16.05 10.68 7.36
C GLY A 70 15.03 9.55 7.33
N MET A 71 15.18 8.52 8.17
CA MET A 71 14.18 7.46 8.30
C MET A 71 12.87 7.98 8.92
N LEU A 72 12.94 8.92 9.88
CA LEU A 72 11.74 9.55 10.44
C LEU A 72 10.97 10.34 9.36
N GLU A 73 11.69 11.14 8.55
CA GLU A 73 11.12 11.86 7.41
C GLU A 73 10.56 10.92 6.34
N LEU A 74 11.28 9.83 6.04
CA LEU A 74 10.80 8.80 5.12
C LEU A 74 9.48 8.19 5.59
N MET A 75 9.36 7.86 6.88
CA MET A 75 8.15 7.26 7.42
C MET A 75 6.96 8.23 7.37
N ARG A 76 7.17 9.52 7.64
CA ARG A 76 6.16 10.57 7.46
C ARG A 76 5.66 10.63 6.01
N LEU A 77 6.59 10.65 5.04
CA LEU A 77 6.26 10.63 3.62
C LEU A 77 5.51 9.33 3.24
N TYR A 78 6.03 8.18 3.64
CA TYR A 78 5.50 6.86 3.32
C TYR A 78 4.07 6.69 3.80
N VAL A 79 3.80 7.01 5.08
CA VAL A 79 2.46 6.94 5.67
C VAL A 79 1.49 7.88 4.96
N THR A 80 1.96 9.06 4.52
CA THR A 80 1.11 10.03 3.84
C THR A 80 0.70 9.55 2.45
N ILE A 81 1.65 9.11 1.62
CA ILE A 81 1.38 8.84 0.19
C ILE A 81 0.70 7.49 -0.07
N HIS A 82 0.70 6.57 0.89
CA HIS A 82 -0.02 5.28 0.79
C HIS A 82 -1.38 5.30 1.51
N SER A 83 -1.74 6.44 2.12
CA SER A 83 -2.87 6.58 3.05
C SER A 83 -4.22 6.21 2.44
N ASP A 84 -4.43 6.56 1.17
CA ASP A 84 -5.63 6.21 0.42
C ASP A 84 -5.34 6.04 -1.08
N HIS A 85 -6.22 5.32 -1.78
CA HIS A 85 -6.22 5.24 -3.24
C HIS A 85 -7.59 4.77 -3.76
N GLU A 86 -8.62 5.59 -3.55
CA GLU A 86 -10.02 5.32 -3.92
C GLU A 86 -10.62 4.10 -3.18
N GLY A 87 -11.89 3.79 -3.46
CA GLY A 87 -12.63 2.69 -2.82
C GLY A 87 -12.60 1.35 -3.57
N GLY A 88 -12.10 1.30 -4.82
CA GLY A 88 -12.18 0.10 -5.66
C GLY A 88 -11.10 -0.95 -5.41
N ASN A 89 -10.03 -0.60 -4.71
CA ASN A 89 -8.99 -1.56 -4.34
C ASN A 89 -9.50 -2.51 -3.23
N VAL A 90 -9.00 -3.75 -3.21
CA VAL A 90 -9.56 -4.84 -2.39
C VAL A 90 -9.59 -4.49 -0.89
N SER A 91 -8.57 -3.84 -0.35
CA SER A 91 -8.53 -3.51 1.08
C SER A 91 -9.55 -2.42 1.44
N ALA A 92 -9.61 -1.33 0.66
CA ALA A 92 -10.60 -0.28 0.88
C ALA A 92 -12.03 -0.80 0.72
N HIS A 93 -12.31 -1.54 -0.37
CA HIS A 93 -13.63 -2.10 -0.61
C HIS A 93 -14.04 -3.10 0.47
N THR A 94 -13.13 -3.98 0.91
CA THR A 94 -13.42 -4.95 1.98
C THR A 94 -13.77 -4.24 3.29
N GLY A 95 -13.01 -3.20 3.66
CA GLY A 95 -13.31 -2.39 4.85
C GLY A 95 -14.70 -1.76 4.77
N HIS A 96 -15.02 -1.12 3.64
CA HIS A 96 -16.34 -0.56 3.37
C HIS A 96 -17.46 -1.60 3.44
N LEU A 97 -17.29 -2.73 2.75
CA LEU A 97 -18.26 -3.81 2.65
C LEU A 97 -18.61 -4.38 4.03
N VAL A 98 -17.61 -4.69 4.85
CA VAL A 98 -17.82 -5.21 6.22
C VAL A 98 -18.49 -4.16 7.11
N ALA A 99 -18.07 -2.91 7.03
CA ALA A 99 -18.68 -1.82 7.78
C ALA A 99 -20.13 -1.51 7.35
N SER A 100 -20.50 -1.79 6.10
CA SER A 100 -21.87 -1.60 5.60
C SER A 100 -22.89 -2.50 6.33
N ALA A 101 -22.43 -3.61 6.92
CA ALA A 101 -23.19 -4.47 7.82
C ALA A 101 -23.20 -3.99 9.28
N LEU A 102 -22.73 -2.75 9.54
CA LEU A 102 -22.57 -2.15 10.87
C LEU A 102 -21.58 -2.90 11.78
N SER A 103 -20.57 -3.53 11.19
CA SER A 103 -19.39 -3.94 11.96
C SER A 103 -18.56 -2.70 12.34
N ASP A 104 -17.95 -2.72 13.51
CA ASP A 104 -17.10 -1.62 13.98
C ASP A 104 -15.81 -1.47 13.14
N PRO A 105 -15.08 -0.35 13.27
CA PRO A 105 -13.84 -0.10 12.54
C PRO A 105 -12.76 -1.18 12.72
N TYR A 106 -12.67 -1.84 13.88
CA TYR A 106 -11.64 -2.86 14.11
C TYR A 106 -11.90 -4.11 13.27
N LEU A 107 -13.13 -4.62 13.28
CA LEU A 107 -13.50 -5.78 12.47
C LEU A 107 -13.38 -5.47 10.97
N SER A 108 -13.82 -4.28 10.56
CA SER A 108 -13.77 -3.83 9.17
C SER A 108 -12.33 -3.71 8.68
N PHE A 109 -11.46 -3.11 9.48
CA PHE A 109 -10.05 -2.95 9.12
C PHE A 109 -9.27 -4.26 9.18
N ALA A 110 -9.56 -5.16 10.12
CA ALA A 110 -8.97 -6.49 10.16
C ALA A 110 -9.29 -7.30 8.89
N ALA A 111 -10.54 -7.24 8.41
CA ALA A 111 -10.92 -7.85 7.14
C ALA A 111 -10.20 -7.18 5.96
N ALA A 112 -10.07 -5.86 5.96
CA ALA A 112 -9.32 -5.12 4.95
C ALA A 112 -7.84 -5.56 4.87
N LEU A 113 -7.19 -5.84 6.01
CA LEU A 113 -5.83 -6.36 6.06
C LEU A 113 -5.72 -7.77 5.47
N ASN A 114 -6.72 -8.62 5.65
CA ASN A 114 -6.74 -9.95 5.00
C ASN A 114 -6.80 -9.81 3.47
N GLY A 115 -7.59 -8.85 2.96
CA GLY A 115 -7.59 -8.51 1.54
C GLY A 115 -6.26 -7.92 1.07
N LEU A 116 -5.64 -7.05 1.87
CA LEU A 116 -4.33 -6.45 1.59
C LEU A 116 -3.21 -7.48 1.53
N ALA A 117 -3.27 -8.55 2.33
CA ALA A 117 -2.30 -9.64 2.32
C ALA A 117 -2.36 -10.50 1.05
N GLY A 118 -3.38 -10.33 0.21
CA GLY A 118 -3.50 -11.02 -1.07
C GLY A 118 -2.32 -10.71 -2.00
N PRO A 119 -1.73 -11.71 -2.70
CA PRO A 119 -0.60 -11.50 -3.60
C PRO A 119 -0.83 -10.44 -4.68
N LEU A 120 -2.06 -10.34 -5.18
CA LEU A 120 -2.45 -9.38 -6.21
C LEU A 120 -2.73 -7.97 -5.67
N HIS A 121 -2.51 -7.71 -4.38
CA HIS A 121 -2.75 -6.40 -3.77
C HIS A 121 -1.51 -5.87 -3.03
N GLY A 122 -1.04 -6.55 -1.98
CA GLY A 122 -0.06 -5.97 -1.06
C GLY A 122 1.41 -6.30 -1.31
N LEU A 123 1.77 -7.02 -2.39
CA LEU A 123 3.14 -7.52 -2.58
C LEU A 123 3.98 -6.75 -3.61
N ALA A 124 3.43 -5.79 -4.35
CA ALA A 124 4.17 -5.10 -5.42
C ALA A 124 5.52 -4.50 -4.95
N ASN A 125 5.55 -3.84 -3.79
CA ASN A 125 6.77 -3.29 -3.21
C ASN A 125 7.88 -4.35 -2.99
N GLN A 126 7.52 -5.51 -2.41
CA GLN A 126 8.53 -6.55 -2.12
C GLN A 126 9.00 -7.26 -3.39
N GLU A 127 8.12 -7.46 -4.37
CA GLU A 127 8.47 -8.03 -5.67
C GLU A 127 9.46 -7.13 -6.41
N VAL A 128 9.22 -5.82 -6.41
CA VAL A 128 10.13 -4.82 -6.98
C VAL A 128 11.49 -4.88 -6.30
N LEU A 129 11.56 -4.81 -4.96
CA LEU A 129 12.85 -4.78 -4.25
C LEU A 129 13.66 -6.06 -4.50
N LEU A 130 13.02 -7.23 -4.43
CA LEU A 130 13.68 -8.51 -4.68
C LEU A 130 14.16 -8.62 -6.12
N TRP A 131 13.36 -8.14 -7.08
CA TRP A 131 13.75 -8.11 -8.48
C TRP A 131 14.96 -7.18 -8.69
N ILE A 132 14.95 -5.95 -8.17
CA ILE A 132 16.09 -5.02 -8.27
C ILE A 132 17.36 -5.64 -7.67
N LYS A 133 17.27 -6.28 -6.49
CA LYS A 133 18.40 -6.98 -5.88
C LYS A 133 18.94 -8.10 -6.79
N SER A 134 18.06 -8.83 -7.48
CA SER A 134 18.48 -9.85 -8.45
C SER A 134 19.16 -9.24 -9.68
N VAL A 135 18.68 -8.11 -10.20
CA VAL A 135 19.34 -7.40 -11.31
C VAL A 135 20.74 -6.95 -10.91
N VAL A 136 20.91 -6.39 -9.71
CA VAL A 136 22.23 -5.98 -9.19
C VAL A 136 23.14 -7.19 -9.00
N ALA A 137 22.63 -8.33 -8.53
CA ALA A 137 23.41 -9.55 -8.38
C ALA A 137 23.86 -10.12 -9.74
N ASP A 138 23.00 -10.07 -10.76
CA ASP A 138 23.27 -10.62 -12.09
C ASP A 138 24.18 -9.71 -12.93
N CYS A 139 23.99 -8.38 -12.85
CA CYS A 139 24.61 -7.40 -13.74
C CYS A 139 25.67 -6.51 -13.07
N GLY A 140 25.76 -6.55 -11.74
CA GLY A 140 26.60 -5.65 -10.95
C GLY A 140 25.96 -4.29 -10.68
N GLU A 141 26.53 -3.57 -9.71
CA GLU A 141 26.03 -2.26 -9.23
C GLU A 141 26.18 -1.13 -10.26
N ASN A 142 27.17 -1.25 -11.16
CA ASN A 142 27.52 -0.22 -12.15
C ASN A 142 27.23 -0.69 -13.59
N VAL A 143 26.10 -1.37 -13.79
CA VAL A 143 25.67 -1.82 -15.12
C VAL A 143 25.45 -0.64 -16.07
N SER A 144 25.89 -0.77 -17.33
CA SER A 144 25.58 0.21 -18.37
C SER A 144 24.09 0.19 -18.74
N LYS A 145 23.56 1.30 -19.25
CA LYS A 145 22.15 1.37 -19.68
C LYS A 145 21.86 0.41 -20.83
N GLU A 146 22.85 0.16 -21.69
CA GLU A 146 22.78 -0.79 -22.79
C GLU A 146 22.59 -2.22 -22.28
N HIS A 147 23.40 -2.65 -21.30
CA HIS A 147 23.28 -3.99 -20.74
C HIS A 147 22.00 -4.15 -19.91
N LEU A 148 21.56 -3.08 -19.23
CA LEU A 148 20.26 -3.06 -18.56
C LEU A 148 19.10 -3.19 -19.56
N LYS A 149 19.19 -2.54 -20.72
CA LYS A 149 18.21 -2.68 -21.82
C LYS A 149 18.12 -4.14 -22.28
N GLU A 150 19.26 -4.82 -22.45
CA GLU A 150 19.31 -6.25 -22.79
C GLU A 150 18.62 -7.12 -21.72
N TYR A 151 18.88 -6.86 -20.44
CA TYR A 151 18.27 -7.59 -19.33
C TYR A 151 16.75 -7.41 -19.30
N VAL A 152 16.26 -6.18 -19.51
CA VAL A 152 14.82 -5.88 -19.55
C VAL A 152 14.15 -6.59 -20.73
N TRP A 153 14.77 -6.57 -21.92
CA TRP A 153 14.29 -7.33 -23.08
C TRP A 153 14.24 -8.83 -22.81
N LYS A 154 15.29 -9.40 -22.22
CA LYS A 154 15.33 -10.82 -21.84
C LYS A 154 14.19 -11.17 -20.88
N THR A 155 13.91 -10.29 -19.91
CA THR A 155 12.81 -10.46 -18.96
C THR A 155 11.46 -10.48 -19.69
N LEU A 156 11.20 -9.50 -20.54
CA LEU A 156 9.93 -9.37 -21.28
C LEU A 156 9.72 -10.51 -22.29
N ASN A 157 10.78 -10.91 -23.01
CA ASN A 157 10.75 -12.02 -23.97
C ASN A 157 10.56 -13.39 -23.29
N SER A 158 10.87 -13.51 -21.99
CA SER A 158 10.59 -14.71 -21.20
C SER A 158 9.13 -14.81 -20.73
N GLY A 159 8.27 -13.87 -21.13
CA GLY A 159 6.87 -13.80 -20.71
C GLY A 159 6.66 -13.20 -19.31
N LYS A 160 7.72 -12.65 -18.70
CA LYS A 160 7.65 -11.94 -17.42
C LYS A 160 7.33 -10.46 -17.64
N VAL A 161 6.87 -9.81 -16.59
CA VAL A 161 6.68 -8.34 -16.54
C VAL A 161 7.86 -7.69 -15.82
N VAL A 162 8.04 -6.38 -16.02
CA VAL A 162 8.96 -5.58 -15.19
C VAL A 162 8.17 -5.07 -13.98
N PRO A 163 8.45 -5.54 -12.74
CA PRO A 163 7.69 -5.15 -11.56
C PRO A 163 7.65 -3.64 -11.37
N GLY A 164 6.48 -3.10 -11.01
CA GLY A 164 6.29 -1.67 -10.77
C GLY A 164 6.08 -0.81 -12.02
N TYR A 165 6.15 -1.36 -13.24
CA TYR A 165 5.91 -0.64 -14.50
C TYR A 165 4.69 -1.19 -15.24
N GLY A 166 4.03 -0.33 -16.02
CA GLY A 166 2.98 -0.77 -16.97
C GLY A 166 1.56 -0.76 -16.43
N HIS A 167 1.28 -0.03 -15.35
CA HIS A 167 -0.05 0.00 -14.73
C HIS A 167 -1.07 0.71 -15.63
N GLY A 168 -2.23 0.07 -15.88
CA GLY A 168 -3.15 0.42 -16.96
C GLY A 168 -3.91 1.76 -16.85
N VAL A 169 -3.76 2.51 -15.76
CA VAL A 169 -4.61 3.68 -15.44
C VAL A 169 -3.87 5.03 -15.57
N LEU A 170 -2.62 5.11 -15.11
CA LEU A 170 -1.88 6.38 -15.07
C LEU A 170 -1.17 6.66 -16.40
N ARG A 171 -1.46 7.79 -17.04
CA ARG A 171 -0.87 8.19 -18.34
C ARG A 171 0.55 8.72 -18.25
N ASN A 172 0.96 9.16 -17.06
CA ASN A 172 2.28 9.71 -16.73
C ASN A 172 2.83 8.98 -15.50
N THR A 173 4.08 9.22 -15.15
CA THR A 173 4.69 8.76 -13.89
C THR A 173 3.81 9.11 -12.69
N ASP A 174 3.58 8.13 -11.82
CA ASP A 174 2.84 8.32 -10.57
C ASP A 174 3.51 9.41 -9.72
N PRO A 175 2.80 10.47 -9.31
CA PRO A 175 3.36 11.51 -8.44
C PRO A 175 3.95 10.95 -7.13
N ARG A 176 3.42 9.82 -6.64
CA ARG A 176 3.95 9.13 -5.45
C ARG A 176 5.29 8.43 -5.71
N TYR A 177 5.56 8.03 -6.96
CA TYR A 177 6.90 7.63 -7.37
C TYR A 177 7.82 8.85 -7.39
N THR A 178 7.37 9.95 -7.99
CA THR A 178 8.16 11.18 -8.13
C THR A 178 8.60 11.76 -6.78
N CYS A 179 7.72 11.87 -5.80
CA CYS A 179 8.10 12.42 -4.48
C CYS A 179 9.11 11.52 -3.75
N GLN A 180 9.01 10.19 -3.90
CA GLN A 180 9.99 9.24 -3.37
C GLN A 180 11.34 9.35 -4.08
N ARG A 181 11.32 9.63 -5.38
CA ARG A 181 12.53 9.90 -6.16
C ARG A 181 13.21 11.19 -5.73
N GLU A 182 12.46 12.26 -5.51
CA GLU A 182 12.99 13.52 -4.98
C GLU A 182 13.61 13.33 -3.59
N PHE A 183 12.95 12.56 -2.73
CA PHE A 183 13.51 12.16 -1.44
C PHE A 183 14.85 11.42 -1.61
N ALA A 184 14.90 10.43 -2.50
CA ALA A 184 16.12 9.66 -2.75
C ALA A 184 17.28 10.51 -3.28
N LEU A 185 17.00 11.39 -4.25
CA LEU A 185 18.00 12.30 -4.81
C LEU A 185 18.60 13.23 -3.75
N LYS A 186 17.82 13.62 -2.74
CA LYS A 186 18.26 14.48 -1.64
C LYS A 186 19.03 13.71 -0.56
N HIS A 187 18.62 12.50 -0.22
CA HIS A 187 19.08 11.81 0.99
C HIS A 187 19.99 10.59 0.75
N LEU A 188 19.87 9.92 -0.41
CA LEU A 188 20.65 8.73 -0.77
C LEU A 188 21.01 8.66 -2.25
N PRO A 189 21.52 9.74 -2.89
CA PRO A 189 21.78 9.76 -4.33
C PRO A 189 22.85 8.75 -4.79
N ASN A 190 23.69 8.31 -3.85
CA ASN A 190 24.81 7.42 -4.12
C ASN A 190 24.51 5.94 -3.88
N ASP A 191 23.34 5.61 -3.31
CA ASP A 191 22.96 4.23 -3.01
C ASP A 191 22.86 3.38 -4.30
N PRO A 192 23.50 2.19 -4.35
CA PRO A 192 23.49 1.34 -5.54
C PRO A 192 22.10 0.89 -5.99
N LEU A 193 21.20 0.56 -5.06
CA LEU A 193 19.85 0.11 -5.40
C LEU A 193 19.01 1.27 -5.94
N PHE A 194 19.14 2.47 -5.37
CA PHE A 194 18.53 3.67 -5.91
C PHE A 194 19.06 4.02 -7.30
N LYS A 195 20.37 3.93 -7.53
CA LYS A 195 20.95 4.14 -8.87
C LYS A 195 20.37 3.15 -9.88
N MET A 196 20.18 1.89 -9.50
CA MET A 196 19.50 0.90 -10.34
C MET A 196 18.06 1.31 -10.65
N VAL A 197 17.27 1.73 -9.65
CA VAL A 197 15.91 2.27 -9.85
C VAL A 197 15.91 3.46 -10.80
N SER A 198 16.87 4.37 -10.65
CA SER A 198 17.03 5.53 -11.51
C SER A 198 17.36 5.16 -12.95
N ASN A 199 18.24 4.17 -13.16
CA ASN A 199 18.56 3.68 -14.51
C ASN A 199 17.35 2.99 -15.16
N LEU A 200 16.62 2.18 -14.39
CA LEU A 200 15.38 1.54 -14.85
C LEU A 200 14.32 2.55 -15.28
N TYR A 201 14.21 3.68 -14.57
CA TYR A 201 13.27 4.76 -14.92
C TYR A 201 13.51 5.32 -16.32
N GLU A 202 14.77 5.36 -16.76
CA GLU A 202 15.13 5.83 -18.10
C GLU A 202 15.02 4.73 -19.16
N VAL A 203 15.32 3.48 -18.79
CA VAL A 203 15.45 2.35 -19.73
C VAL A 203 14.12 1.66 -20.00
N VAL A 204 13.29 1.43 -18.98
CA VAL A 204 12.09 0.59 -19.10
C VAL A 204 10.98 1.27 -19.92
N PRO A 205 10.63 2.56 -19.72
CA PRO A 205 9.49 3.13 -20.43
C PRO A 205 9.62 3.12 -21.97
N PRO A 206 10.77 3.47 -22.57
CA PRO A 206 10.97 3.36 -24.02
C PRO A 206 10.79 1.94 -24.55
N ILE A 207 11.26 0.91 -23.82
CA ILE A 207 11.12 -0.50 -24.21
C ILE A 207 9.65 -0.92 -24.21
N LEU A 208 8.89 -0.52 -23.18
CA LEU A 208 7.48 -0.86 -23.07
C LEU A 208 6.63 -0.18 -24.17
N LEU A 209 7.02 1.03 -24.59
CA LEU A 209 6.42 1.70 -25.74
C LEU A 209 6.74 0.97 -27.06
N GLU A 210 8.00 0.58 -27.26
CA GLU A 210 8.45 -0.17 -28.44
C GLU A 210 7.71 -1.52 -28.58
N LEU A 211 7.41 -2.19 -27.46
CA LEU A 211 6.63 -3.43 -27.43
C LEU A 211 5.18 -3.26 -27.89
N GLY A 212 4.57 -2.08 -27.77
CA GLY A 212 3.18 -1.80 -28.15
C GLY A 212 2.09 -2.54 -27.36
N LYS A 213 2.45 -3.38 -26.37
CA LYS A 213 1.51 -4.16 -25.54
C LYS A 213 1.05 -3.44 -24.29
N VAL A 214 1.79 -2.41 -23.85
CA VAL A 214 1.55 -1.67 -22.61
C VAL A 214 1.04 -0.28 -22.94
N LYS A 215 -0.17 0.05 -22.48
CA LYS A 215 -0.80 1.34 -22.78
C LYS A 215 -0.09 2.52 -22.12
N ASN A 216 0.34 2.35 -20.87
CA ASN A 216 1.07 3.37 -20.12
C ASN A 216 2.33 2.75 -19.50
N PRO A 217 3.53 3.14 -19.95
CA PRO A 217 4.78 2.45 -19.62
C PRO A 217 5.44 2.92 -18.33
N TRP A 218 4.76 3.75 -17.53
CA TRP A 218 5.36 4.49 -16.42
C TRP A 218 5.33 3.71 -15.09
N PRO A 219 6.23 4.02 -14.15
CA PRO A 219 6.25 3.36 -12.85
C PRO A 219 5.19 3.90 -11.90
N ASN A 220 4.86 3.09 -10.90
CA ASN A 220 4.01 3.46 -9.76
C ASN A 220 4.81 3.58 -8.44
N VAL A 221 4.14 3.95 -7.35
CA VAL A 221 4.73 4.09 -6.00
C VAL A 221 5.59 2.89 -5.54
N ASP A 222 5.16 1.67 -5.87
CA ASP A 222 5.81 0.42 -5.44
C ASP A 222 7.16 0.18 -6.13
N ALA A 223 7.38 0.81 -7.30
CA ALA A 223 8.63 0.76 -8.04
C ALA A 223 9.81 1.45 -7.30
N HIS A 224 9.54 2.19 -6.22
CA HIS A 224 10.52 3.03 -5.53
C HIS A 224 10.61 2.81 -4.02
N SER A 225 9.51 2.48 -3.35
CA SER A 225 9.44 2.45 -1.88
C SER A 225 10.42 1.47 -1.23
N GLY A 226 10.64 0.32 -1.87
CA GLY A 226 11.47 -0.74 -1.28
C GLY A 226 12.93 -0.34 -1.11
N VAL A 227 13.51 0.42 -2.06
CA VAL A 227 14.91 0.84 -1.96
C VAL A 227 15.12 1.88 -0.87
N LEU A 228 14.12 2.74 -0.63
CA LEU A 228 14.15 3.72 0.46
C LEU A 228 14.15 3.03 1.83
N LEU A 229 13.21 2.11 2.03
CA LEU A 229 13.11 1.34 3.28
C LEU A 229 14.37 0.51 3.54
N ASN A 230 14.87 -0.17 2.50
CA ASN A 230 16.07 -0.99 2.58
C ASN A 230 17.31 -0.15 2.94
N TYR A 231 17.46 1.05 2.39
CA TYR A 231 18.61 1.93 2.65
C TYR A 231 18.73 2.30 4.14
N TYR A 232 17.61 2.60 4.81
CA TYR A 232 17.60 2.92 6.23
C TYR A 232 17.62 1.69 7.16
N GLY A 233 17.80 0.49 6.61
CA GLY A 233 17.96 -0.74 7.38
C GLY A 233 16.68 -1.56 7.61
N LEU A 234 15.54 -1.15 7.06
CA LEU A 234 14.31 -1.93 7.08
C LEU A 234 14.31 -2.90 5.89
N THR A 235 15.03 -4.02 6.04
CA THR A 235 15.38 -4.92 4.92
C THR A 235 14.43 -6.12 4.75
N GLU A 236 13.57 -6.36 5.74
CA GLU A 236 12.62 -7.46 5.83
C GLU A 236 11.43 -7.20 4.91
N ALA A 237 11.61 -7.38 3.60
CA ALA A 237 10.60 -7.04 2.59
C ALA A 237 9.21 -7.69 2.82
N ARG A 238 9.17 -8.85 3.50
CA ARG A 238 7.93 -9.51 3.93
C ARG A 238 7.10 -8.69 4.94
N PHE A 239 7.72 -7.73 5.63
CA PHE A 239 7.07 -6.83 6.56
C PHE A 239 6.48 -5.59 5.88
N TYR A 240 6.83 -5.29 4.63
CA TYR A 240 6.42 -4.04 3.97
C TYR A 240 4.91 -3.89 3.82
N THR A 241 4.17 -4.99 3.65
CA THR A 241 2.70 -4.96 3.61
C THR A 241 2.10 -4.51 4.95
N VAL A 242 2.79 -4.72 6.08
CA VAL A 242 2.36 -4.21 7.40
C VAL A 242 2.47 -2.68 7.44
N LEU A 243 3.57 -2.11 6.94
CA LEU A 243 3.73 -0.66 6.82
C LEU A 243 2.62 -0.07 5.94
N PHE A 244 2.32 -0.74 4.82
CA PHE A 244 1.23 -0.34 3.94
C PHE A 244 -0.12 -0.38 4.66
N GLY A 245 -0.39 -1.42 5.45
CA GLY A 245 -1.57 -1.51 6.30
C GLY A 245 -1.70 -0.32 7.26
N VAL A 246 -0.64 0.01 8.01
CA VAL A 246 -0.64 1.16 8.93
C VAL A 246 -0.99 2.45 8.20
N SER A 247 -0.36 2.72 7.06
CA SER A 247 -0.67 3.88 6.24
C SER A 247 -2.13 3.88 5.75
N ARG A 248 -2.58 2.77 5.16
CA ARG A 248 -3.91 2.62 4.55
C ARG A 248 -5.06 2.74 5.55
N SER A 249 -4.79 2.55 6.84
CA SER A 249 -5.77 2.78 7.90
C SER A 249 -6.33 4.20 7.90
N ILE A 250 -5.52 5.20 7.54
CA ILE A 250 -5.94 6.60 7.52
C ILE A 250 -7.09 6.79 6.53
N GLY A 251 -6.93 6.35 5.27
CA GLY A 251 -7.95 6.48 4.25
C GLY A 251 -9.20 5.65 4.56
N ILE A 252 -9.02 4.37 4.92
CA ILE A 252 -10.13 3.46 5.21
C ILE A 252 -10.96 3.99 6.38
N CYS A 253 -10.34 4.28 7.52
CA CYS A 253 -11.06 4.78 8.70
C CYS A 253 -11.74 6.12 8.43
N SER A 254 -11.09 7.03 7.69
CA SER A 254 -11.71 8.30 7.28
C SER A 254 -13.01 8.05 6.50
N GLN A 255 -12.99 7.13 5.54
CA GLN A 255 -14.16 6.78 4.76
C GLN A 255 -15.23 6.08 5.61
N LEU A 256 -14.84 5.19 6.53
CA LEU A 256 -15.79 4.50 7.42
C LEU A 256 -16.59 5.46 8.31
N ILE A 257 -15.96 6.55 8.78
CA ILE A 257 -16.66 7.61 9.52
C ILE A 257 -17.73 8.24 8.63
N TRP A 258 -17.38 8.61 7.41
CA TRP A 258 -18.31 9.22 6.45
C TRP A 258 -19.42 8.26 6.02
N ASP A 259 -19.13 6.98 5.87
CA ASP A 259 -20.14 5.97 5.54
C ASP A 259 -21.26 5.93 6.60
N ARG A 260 -20.91 6.10 7.87
CA ARG A 260 -21.87 6.18 8.97
C ARG A 260 -22.53 7.55 9.07
N ALA A 261 -21.79 8.64 8.84
CA ALA A 261 -22.31 10.01 8.88
C ALA A 261 -23.37 10.25 7.80
N LEU A 262 -23.14 9.72 6.59
CA LEU A 262 -24.08 9.77 5.46
C LEU A 262 -25.18 8.70 5.56
N GLY A 263 -25.08 7.79 6.52
CA GLY A 263 -26.04 6.71 6.71
C GLY A 263 -26.13 5.75 5.52
N LEU A 264 -25.00 5.49 4.85
CA LEU A 264 -24.93 4.57 3.71
C LEU A 264 -25.50 3.21 4.09
N ALA A 265 -26.28 2.63 3.17
CA ALA A 265 -26.96 1.36 3.38
C ALA A 265 -26.00 0.16 3.25
N LEU A 266 -26.50 -1.01 3.63
CA LEU A 266 -25.84 -2.30 3.41
C LEU A 266 -25.51 -2.50 1.92
N GLU A 267 -24.26 -2.82 1.61
CA GLU A 267 -23.87 -3.23 0.27
C GLU A 267 -24.38 -4.66 -0.01
N ARG A 268 -25.18 -4.82 -1.07
CA ARG A 268 -25.81 -6.10 -1.40
C ARG A 268 -26.02 -6.27 -2.92
N PRO A 269 -24.95 -6.50 -3.70
CA PRO A 269 -25.06 -6.77 -5.12
C PRO A 269 -25.85 -8.06 -5.38
N LYS A 270 -26.52 -8.13 -6.52
CA LYS A 270 -27.17 -9.37 -6.97
C LYS A 270 -26.13 -10.27 -7.63
N SER A 271 -26.05 -11.53 -7.21
CA SER A 271 -25.35 -12.57 -7.96
C SER A 271 -26.26 -13.18 -9.02
N VAL A 272 -25.67 -13.63 -10.13
CA VAL A 272 -26.35 -14.33 -11.21
C VAL A 272 -25.51 -15.52 -11.66
N THR A 273 -26.16 -16.57 -12.16
CA THR A 273 -25.50 -17.73 -12.74
C THR A 273 -25.23 -17.53 -14.23
N VAL A 274 -24.36 -18.36 -14.82
CA VAL A 274 -24.16 -18.38 -16.28
C VAL A 274 -25.47 -18.71 -17.00
N GLU A 275 -26.24 -19.69 -16.50
CA GLU A 275 -27.55 -20.04 -17.04
C GLU A 275 -28.52 -18.84 -17.04
N TRP A 276 -28.53 -18.04 -15.97
CA TRP A 276 -29.35 -16.83 -15.91
C TRP A 276 -28.93 -15.83 -17.00
N LEU A 277 -27.63 -15.63 -17.22
CA LEU A 277 -27.10 -14.73 -18.25
C LEU A 277 -27.46 -15.22 -19.67
N GLU A 278 -27.28 -16.51 -19.95
CA GLU A 278 -27.64 -17.11 -21.23
C GLU A 278 -29.12 -16.91 -21.54
N ASN A 279 -29.98 -17.14 -20.55
CA ASN A 279 -31.42 -16.94 -20.68
C ASN A 279 -31.81 -15.46 -20.85
N TYR A 280 -31.11 -14.54 -20.18
CA TYR A 280 -31.35 -13.11 -20.30
C TYR A 280 -31.02 -12.57 -21.71
N VAL A 281 -29.86 -12.96 -22.26
CA VAL A 281 -29.43 -12.55 -23.59
C VAL A 281 -30.35 -13.15 -24.66
N LYS A 282 -30.72 -14.43 -24.56
CA LYS A 282 -31.62 -15.09 -25.53
C LYS A 282 -33.02 -14.45 -25.59
N LYS A 283 -33.52 -13.90 -24.49
CA LYS A 283 -34.80 -13.19 -24.47
C LYS A 283 -34.74 -11.78 -25.06
N SER A 284 -33.54 -11.22 -25.17
CA SER A 284 -33.30 -9.85 -25.64
C SER A 284 -32.92 -9.78 -27.12
N ALA A 285 -32.73 -10.94 -27.76
CA ALA A 285 -32.48 -11.11 -29.20
C ALA A 285 -33.77 -11.46 -29.93
#